data_AF-A0A434A112-F1
#
_entry.id   AF-A0A434A112-F1
#
_cell.length_a   1.000
_cell.length_b   1.000
_cell.length_c   1.000
_cell.angle_alpha   90.00
_cell.angle_beta   90.00
_cell.angle_gamma   90.00
#
_symmetry.space_group_name_H-M   'P 1'
#
loop_
_entity.id
_entity.type
_entity.pdbx_description
1 polymer ?
#
loop_
_entity_poly.entity_id
_entity_poly.type
_entity_poly.pdbx_seq_one_letter_code
_entity_poly.pdbx_strand_id
1 'polypeptide(L)'
;MKLDRKEILKALETITIAGEGKNMVESGAVANVITFGDEVVVDLVLHTPAMHIKKRAEDDIRKTIHELVSPEAKIKVNIKVETPEKNEIKGRAIPGIKNIIAVASGKGGVGKSTVTANLAVTLAKMGFAVGILDADIYGPSMPIMFDVENEKPISITVDGKSKMKPVESYEIKILSIGFFTAPSQAVIWRGPMASKALNQMIFDADWGELDFMLIDLPPGTGDIHLSIMQSLPITGAVVVSTPQAVALADAKKGVAMFMQDNINVPVLGIIENMAYFTPEELPDNKYYIFGQEGAKNLAEDLDVPFLGEVPIVQSIREAGDYGRPAALQTASVIETVFEEITRNVVQEVVNRNDSLPATEAIKITTMAGCSAVKKN
;
A
#
# COMPACT_ATOMS: atom_id res chain seq x y z
N MET A 1 -38.97 31.33 33.65
CA MET A 1 -39.76 30.61 32.62
C MET A 1 -39.09 29.27 32.40
N LYS A 2 -39.80 28.15 32.47
CA LYS A 2 -39.18 26.81 32.38
C LYS A 2 -39.19 26.38 30.92
N LEU A 3 -38.03 26.31 30.27
CA LEU A 3 -37.90 25.93 28.87
C LEU A 3 -38.26 24.44 28.70
N ASP A 4 -39.34 24.15 27.96
CA ASP A 4 -39.77 22.77 27.69
C ASP A 4 -39.04 22.21 26.46
N ARG A 5 -38.43 21.04 26.64
CA ARG A 5 -37.80 20.27 25.57
C ARG A 5 -38.76 19.99 24.41
N LYS A 6 -40.05 19.74 24.70
CA LYS A 6 -41.05 19.46 23.65
C LYS A 6 -41.30 20.66 22.74
N GLU A 7 -41.32 21.87 23.30
CA GLU A 7 -41.51 23.11 22.54
C GLU A 7 -40.30 23.40 21.65
N ILE A 8 -39.09 23.14 22.16
CA ILE A 8 -37.84 23.29 21.39
C ILE A 8 -37.81 22.30 20.22
N LEU A 9 -38.13 21.02 20.45
CA LEU A 9 -38.17 20.03 19.37
C LEU A 9 -39.19 20.41 18.28
N LYS A 10 -40.38 20.88 18.70
CA LYS A 10 -41.41 21.35 17.76
C LYS A 10 -40.99 22.57 16.96
N ALA A 11 -40.21 23.47 17.55
CA ALA A 11 -39.64 24.62 16.84
C ALA A 11 -38.59 24.16 15.80
N LEU A 12 -37.73 23.20 16.16
CA LEU A 12 -36.70 22.65 15.29
C LEU A 12 -37.27 21.81 14.11
N GLU A 13 -38.50 21.31 14.20
CA GLU A 13 -39.21 20.68 13.07
C GLU A 13 -39.52 21.66 11.92
N THR A 14 -39.45 22.98 12.15
CA THR A 14 -39.73 23.98 11.11
C THR A 14 -38.54 24.30 10.20
N ILE A 15 -37.34 23.82 10.56
CA ILE A 15 -36.10 24.08 9.82
C ILE A 15 -35.55 22.82 9.17
N THR A 16 -34.89 22.99 8.03
CA THR A 16 -34.29 21.90 7.24
C THR A 16 -32.78 22.11 7.12
N ILE A 17 -32.02 21.02 7.09
CA ILE A 17 -30.59 21.07 6.80
C ILE A 17 -30.40 21.02 5.28
N ALA A 18 -29.57 21.93 4.77
CA ALA A 18 -29.22 21.99 3.36
C ALA A 18 -28.62 20.65 2.89
N GLY A 19 -29.32 19.95 2.00
CA GLY A 19 -28.90 18.68 1.42
C GLY A 19 -29.65 17.44 1.94
N GLU A 20 -30.40 17.51 3.04
CA GLU A 20 -31.07 16.35 3.64
C GLU A 20 -32.56 16.20 3.25
N GLY A 21 -33.20 17.23 2.70
CA GLY A 21 -34.55 17.16 2.13
C GLY A 21 -35.70 16.89 3.12
N LYS A 22 -35.40 16.74 4.42
CA LYS A 22 -36.34 16.56 5.54
C LYS A 22 -36.09 17.61 6.63
N ASN A 23 -37.03 17.76 7.58
CA ASN A 23 -36.82 18.64 8.72
C ASN A 23 -35.77 18.09 9.69
N MET A 24 -35.17 18.96 10.50
CA MET A 24 -34.02 18.65 11.38
C MET A 24 -34.26 17.52 12.39
N VAL A 25 -35.50 17.31 12.81
CA VAL A 25 -35.85 16.26 13.78
C VAL A 25 -36.11 14.94 13.06
N GLU A 26 -36.85 14.96 11.96
CA GLU A 26 -37.12 13.79 11.11
C GLU A 26 -35.89 13.25 10.39
N SER A 27 -34.90 14.11 10.09
CA SER A 27 -33.63 13.66 9.51
C SER A 27 -32.73 12.96 10.52
N GLY A 28 -33.06 13.02 11.82
CA GLY A 28 -32.23 12.48 12.89
C GLY A 28 -31.01 13.36 13.20
N ALA A 29 -30.92 14.56 12.61
CA ALA A 29 -29.80 15.46 12.85
C ALA A 29 -29.78 16.01 14.28
N VAL A 30 -30.94 16.21 14.92
CA VAL A 30 -30.99 16.58 16.35
C VAL A 30 -30.82 15.31 17.19
N ALA A 31 -29.60 15.05 17.66
CA ALA A 31 -29.28 13.89 18.49
C ALA A 31 -29.79 14.06 19.92
N ASN A 32 -29.71 15.27 20.47
CA ASN A 32 -30.16 15.55 21.82
C ASN A 32 -30.52 17.02 22.04
N VAL A 33 -31.39 17.27 23.01
CA VAL A 33 -31.74 18.60 23.50
C VAL A 33 -31.82 18.55 25.02
N ILE A 34 -30.97 19.34 25.68
CA ILE A 34 -30.91 19.47 27.14
C ILE A 34 -31.30 20.91 27.50
N THR A 35 -32.19 21.06 28.48
CA THR A 35 -32.56 22.37 29.03
C THR A 35 -32.14 22.47 30.49
N PHE A 36 -31.49 23.58 30.87
CA PHE A 36 -31.10 23.87 32.24
C PHE A 36 -31.35 25.35 32.55
N GLY A 37 -32.43 25.64 33.28
CA GLY A 37 -32.81 27.02 33.59
C GLY A 37 -33.17 27.81 32.34
N ASP A 38 -32.34 28.80 31.99
CA ASP A 38 -32.39 29.64 30.79
C ASP A 38 -31.51 29.13 29.64
N GLU A 39 -30.75 28.04 29.84
CA GLU A 39 -29.84 27.48 28.84
C GLU A 39 -30.47 26.31 28.08
N VAL A 40 -30.27 26.30 26.76
CA VAL A 40 -30.62 25.22 25.83
C VAL A 40 -29.36 24.73 25.15
N VAL A 41 -29.05 23.44 25.33
CA VAL A 41 -27.98 22.76 24.61
C VAL A 41 -28.59 21.85 23.56
N VAL A 42 -28.24 22.07 22.30
CA VAL A 42 -28.66 21.24 21.16
C VAL A 42 -27.45 20.49 20.61
N ASP A 43 -27.48 19.17 20.69
CA ASP A 43 -26.47 18.31 20.08
C ASP A 43 -26.94 17.94 18.67
N LEU A 44 -26.18 18.40 17.67
CA LEU A 44 -26.46 18.21 16.25
C LEU A 44 -25.47 17.24 15.64
N VAL A 45 -25.98 16.26 14.88
CA VAL A 45 -25.19 15.34 14.06
C VAL A 45 -25.38 15.73 12.60
N LEU A 46 -24.29 16.03 11.90
CA LEU A 46 -24.30 16.36 10.48
C LEU A 46 -23.54 15.31 9.67
N HIS A 47 -24.05 14.98 8.48
CA HIS A 47 -23.42 14.01 7.58
C HIS A 47 -22.46 14.65 6.56
N THR A 48 -22.20 15.95 6.68
CA THR A 48 -21.33 16.71 5.77
C THR A 48 -20.31 17.57 6.53
N PRO A 49 -19.03 17.57 6.12
CA PRO A 49 -18.00 18.38 6.77
C PRO A 49 -18.02 19.86 6.35
N ALA A 50 -18.89 20.26 5.42
CA ALA A 50 -18.89 21.60 4.83
C ALA A 50 -19.15 22.71 5.87
N MET A 51 -18.17 23.61 6.06
CA MET A 51 -18.21 24.67 7.07
C MET A 51 -19.39 25.63 6.93
N HIS A 52 -19.81 25.94 5.71
CA HIS A 52 -20.95 26.83 5.46
C HIS A 52 -22.28 26.21 5.91
N ILE A 53 -22.42 24.88 5.86
CA ILE A 53 -23.62 24.16 6.30
C ILE A 53 -23.67 24.15 7.83
N LYS A 54 -22.54 23.91 8.50
CA LYS A 54 -22.44 23.97 9.97
C LYS A 54 -22.88 25.31 10.52
N LYS A 55 -22.31 26.39 9.98
CA LYS A 55 -22.60 27.75 10.43
C LYS A 55 -24.06 28.12 10.22
N ARG A 56 -24.61 27.77 9.05
CA ARG A 56 -26.02 28.01 8.73
C ARG A 56 -26.96 27.26 9.68
N ALA A 57 -26.68 25.98 9.95
CA ALA A 57 -27.48 25.18 10.87
C ALA A 57 -27.46 25.75 12.30
N GLU A 58 -26.30 26.20 12.78
CA GLU A 58 -26.18 26.86 14.09
C GLU A 58 -26.99 28.16 14.16
N ASP A 59 -26.88 29.01 13.13
CA ASP A 59 -27.60 30.28 13.06
C ASP A 59 -29.11 30.08 12.95
N ASP A 60 -29.57 29.10 12.16
CA ASP A 60 -30.98 28.76 12.00
C ASP A 60 -31.57 28.24 13.33
N ILE A 61 -30.87 27.33 14.04
CA ILE A 61 -31.29 26.84 15.37
C ILE A 61 -31.42 28.01 16.35
N ARG A 62 -30.41 28.88 16.41
CA ARG A 62 -30.39 30.01 17.34
C ARG A 62 -31.57 30.95 17.08
N LYS A 63 -31.79 31.30 15.82
CA LYS A 63 -32.88 32.18 15.40
C LYS A 63 -34.24 31.59 15.73
N THR A 64 -34.47 30.32 15.37
CA THR A 64 -35.77 29.66 15.55
C THR A 64 -36.16 29.52 17.03
N ILE A 65 -35.21 29.20 17.91
CA ILE A 65 -35.50 29.10 19.35
C ILE A 65 -35.78 30.48 19.95
N HIS A 66 -35.06 31.53 19.54
CA HIS A 66 -35.34 32.90 19.99
C HIS A 66 -36.71 33.41 19.53
N GLU A 67 -37.12 33.09 18.30
CA GLU A 67 -38.38 33.53 17.71
C GLU A 67 -39.60 32.76 18.24
N LEU A 68 -39.49 31.43 18.38
CA LEU A 68 -40.63 30.56 18.65
C LEU A 68 -40.75 30.07 20.09
N VAL A 69 -39.66 30.15 20.89
CA VAL A 69 -39.64 29.60 22.25
C VAL A 69 -39.36 30.67 23.30
N SER A 70 -38.20 31.33 23.23
CA SER A 70 -37.85 32.37 24.20
C SER A 70 -36.76 33.31 23.69
N PRO A 71 -37.03 34.63 23.62
CA PRO A 71 -36.03 35.62 23.18
C PRO A 71 -34.77 35.68 24.06
N GLU A 72 -34.85 35.27 25.33
CA GLU A 72 -33.75 35.39 26.30
C GLU A 72 -33.00 34.07 26.55
N ALA A 73 -33.34 32.99 25.85
CA ALA A 73 -32.68 31.70 26.03
C ALA A 73 -31.19 31.74 25.63
N LYS A 74 -30.31 31.19 26.45
CA LYS A 74 -28.89 30.98 26.11
C LYS A 74 -28.74 29.69 25.33
N ILE A 75 -28.36 29.78 24.05
CA ILE A 75 -28.34 28.62 23.15
C ILE A 75 -26.90 28.20 22.86
N LYS A 76 -26.58 26.95 23.18
CA LYS A 76 -25.32 26.28 22.82
C LYS A 76 -25.59 25.15 21.84
N VAL A 77 -24.92 25.15 20.70
CA VAL A 77 -25.04 24.09 19.69
C VAL A 77 -23.74 23.32 19.64
N ASN A 78 -23.78 22.02 19.91
CA ASN A 78 -22.63 21.13 19.74
C ASN A 78 -22.81 20.35 18.44
N ILE A 79 -21.88 20.48 17.50
CA ILE A 79 -21.98 19.81 16.20
C ILE A 79 -20.98 18.67 16.12
N LYS A 80 -21.48 17.44 16.01
CA LYS A 80 -20.71 16.24 15.67
C LYS A 80 -20.90 15.94 14.19
N VAL A 81 -19.82 15.67 13.46
CA VAL A 81 -19.93 15.23 12.06
C VAL A 81 -19.81 13.72 12.03
N GLU A 82 -20.87 13.03 11.62
CA GLU A 82 -20.87 11.59 11.37
C GLU A 82 -21.08 11.37 9.89
N THR A 83 -19.99 11.22 9.14
CA THR A 83 -20.11 10.74 7.76
C THR A 83 -20.53 9.27 7.82
N PRO A 84 -21.64 8.84 7.15
CA PRO A 84 -21.93 7.42 7.07
C PRO A 84 -20.70 6.72 6.48
N GLU A 85 -20.17 5.71 7.19
CA GLU A 85 -19.20 4.81 6.58
C GLU A 85 -19.91 4.20 5.36
N LYS A 86 -19.55 4.67 4.17
CA LYS A 86 -19.80 3.88 2.97
C LYS A 86 -19.24 2.50 3.28
N ASN A 87 -19.99 1.44 2.93
CA ASN A 87 -19.45 0.09 2.85
C ASN A 87 -18.39 0.07 1.75
N GLU A 88 -17.25 0.68 2.05
CA GLU A 88 -16.04 0.70 1.29
C GLU A 88 -15.39 -0.64 1.56
N ILE A 89 -15.05 -1.35 0.49
CA ILE A 89 -14.10 -2.46 0.60
C ILE A 89 -12.78 -1.80 1.02
N LYS A 90 -12.58 -1.61 2.33
CA LYS A 90 -11.29 -1.36 2.93
C LYS A 90 -10.50 -2.62 2.63
N GLY A 91 -9.46 -2.54 1.79
CA GLY A 91 -8.59 -3.69 1.56
C GLY A 91 -8.13 -4.24 2.91
N ARG A 92 -8.08 -5.57 2.97
CA ARG A 92 -8.08 -6.29 4.24
C ARG A 92 -6.64 -6.34 4.73
N ALA A 93 -6.37 -5.80 5.93
CA ALA A 93 -5.10 -6.05 6.58
C ALA A 93 -4.92 -7.56 6.75
N ILE A 94 -3.73 -8.07 6.47
CA ILE A 94 -3.38 -9.46 6.77
C ILE A 94 -2.93 -9.49 8.23
N PRO A 95 -3.67 -10.17 9.13
CA PRO A 95 -3.23 -10.28 10.53
C PRO A 95 -1.83 -10.89 10.60
N GLY A 96 -1.01 -10.36 11.51
CA GLY A 96 0.35 -10.85 11.76
C GLY A 96 1.45 -10.25 10.89
N ILE A 97 1.13 -9.39 9.91
CA ILE A 97 2.15 -8.78 9.04
C ILE A 97 2.33 -7.31 9.40
N LYS A 98 3.56 -6.93 9.78
CA LYS A 98 3.89 -5.55 10.20
C LYS A 98 4.14 -4.61 9.03
N ASN A 99 4.99 -5.01 8.08
CA ASN A 99 5.36 -4.18 6.93
C ASN A 99 5.18 -4.93 5.63
N ILE A 100 4.50 -4.31 4.66
CA ILE A 100 4.32 -4.85 3.31
C ILE A 100 5.05 -3.94 2.32
N ILE A 101 6.08 -4.48 1.67
CA ILE A 101 6.94 -3.73 0.76
C ILE A 101 6.69 -4.22 -0.66
N ALA A 102 6.19 -3.33 -1.50
CA ALA A 102 6.04 -3.60 -2.93
C ALA A 102 7.37 -3.38 -3.65
N VAL A 103 7.89 -4.40 -4.33
CA VAL A 103 9.08 -4.27 -5.17
C VAL A 103 8.63 -4.17 -6.62
N ALA A 104 8.86 -3.02 -7.24
CA ALA A 104 8.38 -2.68 -8.57
C ALA A 104 9.52 -2.44 -9.56
N SER A 105 9.21 -2.53 -10.85
CA SER A 105 10.10 -2.11 -11.92
C SER A 105 9.30 -1.59 -13.09
N GLY A 106 9.77 -0.54 -13.74
CA GLY A 106 9.11 -0.02 -14.94
C GLY A 106 9.17 -0.97 -16.15
N LYS A 107 10.18 -1.85 -16.19
CA LYS A 107 10.46 -2.73 -17.33
C LYS A 107 10.92 -4.12 -16.88
N GLY A 108 10.61 -5.14 -17.67
CA GLY A 108 11.15 -6.49 -17.49
C GLY A 108 12.66 -6.56 -17.75
N GLY A 109 13.36 -7.45 -17.05
CA GLY A 109 14.79 -7.70 -17.25
C GLY A 109 15.74 -6.78 -16.48
N VAL A 110 15.24 -5.84 -15.67
CA VAL A 110 16.08 -4.99 -14.80
C VAL A 110 16.58 -5.71 -13.54
N GLY A 111 16.20 -6.98 -13.34
CA GLY A 111 16.59 -7.79 -12.18
C GLY A 111 15.79 -7.53 -10.90
N LYS A 112 14.56 -7.00 -11.01
CA LYS A 112 13.62 -6.80 -9.88
C LYS A 112 13.52 -8.02 -8.96
N SER A 113 13.20 -9.19 -9.51
CA SER A 113 13.05 -10.43 -8.74
C SER A 113 14.35 -10.86 -8.07
N THR A 114 15.49 -10.68 -8.76
CA THR A 114 16.80 -10.91 -8.15
C THR A 114 17.04 -10.00 -6.95
N VAL A 115 16.70 -8.72 -7.05
CA VAL A 115 16.78 -7.77 -5.92
C VAL A 115 15.82 -8.19 -4.80
N THR A 116 14.58 -8.57 -5.11
CA THR A 116 13.59 -9.04 -4.12
C THR A 116 14.10 -10.25 -3.34
N ALA A 117 14.64 -11.26 -4.02
CA ALA A 117 15.16 -12.48 -3.39
C ALA A 117 16.34 -12.19 -2.46
N ASN A 118 17.29 -11.34 -2.90
CA ASN A 118 18.45 -10.97 -2.11
C ASN A 118 18.11 -10.05 -0.92
N LEU A 119 17.16 -9.14 -1.10
CA LEU A 119 16.61 -8.32 -0.01
C LEU A 119 15.95 -9.22 1.06
N ALA A 120 15.17 -10.22 0.65
CA ALA A 120 14.49 -11.13 1.58
C ALA A 120 15.47 -11.92 2.46
N VAL A 121 16.46 -12.58 1.86
CA VAL A 121 17.44 -13.35 2.64
C VAL A 121 18.31 -12.46 3.52
N THR A 122 18.56 -11.21 3.10
CA THR A 122 19.32 -10.26 3.91
C THR A 122 18.50 -9.78 5.11
N LEU A 123 17.21 -9.52 4.94
CA LEU A 123 16.29 -9.24 6.06
C LEU A 123 16.23 -10.41 7.04
N ALA A 124 16.16 -11.66 6.55
CA ALA A 124 16.19 -12.83 7.43
C ALA A 124 17.53 -12.99 8.16
N LYS A 125 18.67 -12.75 7.49
CA LYS A 125 20.00 -12.68 8.15
C LYS A 125 20.07 -11.62 9.24
N MET A 126 19.33 -10.52 9.10
CA MET A 126 19.21 -9.48 10.13
C MET A 126 18.27 -9.86 11.29
N GLY A 127 17.64 -11.04 11.24
CA GLY A 127 16.78 -11.60 12.28
C GLY A 127 15.29 -11.28 12.14
N PHE A 128 14.84 -10.75 11.00
CA PHE A 128 13.43 -10.49 10.75
C PHE A 128 12.69 -11.73 10.26
N ALA A 129 11.41 -11.86 10.63
CA ALA A 129 10.52 -12.84 10.01
C ALA A 129 10.06 -12.33 8.64
N VAL A 130 10.37 -13.06 7.55
CA VAL A 130 10.19 -12.58 6.17
C VAL A 130 9.32 -13.51 5.33
N GLY A 131 8.42 -12.91 4.55
CA GLY A 131 7.67 -13.59 3.50
C GLY A 131 7.86 -12.93 2.14
N ILE A 132 7.77 -13.72 1.07
CA ILE A 132 7.72 -13.27 -0.32
C ILE A 132 6.42 -13.73 -0.96
N LEU A 133 5.68 -12.77 -1.52
CA LEU A 133 4.61 -13.02 -2.46
C LEU A 133 5.09 -12.68 -3.87
N ASP A 134 5.27 -13.70 -4.70
CA ASP A 134 5.57 -13.54 -6.12
C ASP A 134 4.29 -13.27 -6.90
N ALA A 135 4.11 -12.00 -7.26
CA ALA A 135 2.97 -11.53 -8.03
C ALA A 135 3.28 -11.35 -9.52
N ASP A 136 4.50 -11.73 -9.98
CA ASP A 136 4.84 -11.72 -11.40
C ASP A 136 4.27 -12.96 -12.09
N ILE A 137 3.00 -12.84 -12.48
CA ILE A 137 2.24 -13.97 -13.01
C ILE A 137 2.72 -14.40 -14.42
N TYR A 138 3.43 -13.52 -15.12
CA TYR A 138 3.89 -13.76 -16.47
C TYR A 138 5.28 -14.40 -16.53
N GLY A 139 6.08 -14.23 -15.48
CA GLY A 139 7.41 -14.80 -15.35
C GLY A 139 7.78 -15.07 -13.90
N PRO A 140 7.07 -15.98 -13.21
CA PRO A 140 7.35 -16.30 -11.82
C PRO A 140 8.77 -16.84 -11.71
N SER A 141 9.56 -16.26 -10.82
CA SER A 141 10.98 -16.57 -10.69
C SER A 141 11.39 -16.96 -9.29
N MET A 142 10.57 -16.62 -8.27
CA MET A 142 10.87 -16.97 -6.88
C MET A 142 11.02 -18.48 -6.66
N PRO A 143 10.21 -19.38 -7.26
CA PRO A 143 10.41 -20.82 -7.08
C PRO A 143 11.80 -21.31 -7.52
N ILE A 144 12.32 -20.77 -8.62
CA ILE A 144 13.64 -21.11 -9.15
C ILE A 144 14.73 -20.50 -8.25
N MET A 145 14.61 -19.21 -7.93
CA MET A 145 15.60 -18.46 -7.13
C MET A 145 15.78 -18.97 -5.69
N PHE A 146 14.88 -19.82 -5.21
CA PHE A 146 14.90 -20.42 -3.88
C PHE A 146 15.03 -21.95 -3.87
N ASP A 147 15.27 -22.57 -5.04
CA ASP A 147 15.39 -24.03 -5.23
C ASP A 147 14.14 -24.81 -4.77
N VAL A 148 12.97 -24.29 -5.10
CA VAL A 148 11.67 -24.85 -4.69
C VAL A 148 10.70 -24.97 -5.88
N GLU A 149 11.20 -25.04 -7.10
CA GLU A 149 10.40 -25.17 -8.34
C GLU A 149 9.49 -26.42 -8.36
N ASN A 150 9.89 -27.48 -7.66
CA ASN A 150 9.17 -28.74 -7.59
C ASN A 150 8.25 -28.83 -6.36
N GLU A 151 8.30 -27.84 -5.47
CA GLU A 151 7.46 -27.76 -4.29
C GLU A 151 6.05 -27.28 -4.64
N LYS A 152 5.09 -27.63 -3.77
CA LYS A 152 3.71 -27.15 -3.88
C LYS A 152 3.17 -26.76 -2.51
N PRO A 153 2.52 -25.60 -2.39
CA PRO A 153 1.79 -25.24 -1.19
C PRO A 153 0.75 -26.31 -0.86
N ILE A 154 0.84 -26.85 0.35
CA ILE A 154 -0.13 -27.82 0.85
C ILE A 154 -1.27 -27.12 1.57
N SER A 155 -2.43 -27.76 1.60
CA SER A 155 -3.55 -27.29 2.41
C SER A 155 -3.41 -27.78 3.85
N ILE A 156 -3.51 -26.86 4.82
CA ILE A 156 -3.51 -27.13 6.26
C ILE A 156 -4.80 -26.58 6.87
N THR A 157 -5.15 -27.03 8.08
CA THR A 157 -6.30 -26.49 8.82
C THR A 157 -5.81 -25.61 9.96
N VAL A 158 -6.18 -24.34 9.94
CA VAL A 158 -5.89 -23.34 10.98
C VAL A 158 -7.21 -22.75 11.44
N ASP A 159 -7.50 -22.81 12.74
CA ASP A 159 -8.77 -22.36 13.34
C ASP A 159 -10.02 -22.91 12.64
N GLY A 160 -9.98 -24.19 12.24
CA GLY A 160 -11.08 -24.86 11.53
C GLY A 160 -11.27 -24.42 10.08
N LYS A 161 -10.39 -23.59 9.53
CA LYS A 161 -10.41 -23.15 8.12
C LYS A 161 -9.25 -23.76 7.33
N SER A 162 -9.53 -24.17 6.10
CA SER A 162 -8.51 -24.60 5.14
C SER A 162 -7.66 -23.39 4.75
N LYS A 163 -6.36 -23.48 4.95
CA LYS A 163 -5.37 -22.45 4.62
C LYS A 163 -4.25 -23.06 3.79
N MET A 164 -3.68 -22.26 2.90
CA MET A 164 -2.50 -22.63 2.14
C MET A 164 -1.25 -22.41 2.99
N LYS A 165 -0.47 -23.47 3.21
CA LYS A 165 0.84 -23.35 3.86
C LYS A 165 1.87 -22.84 2.84
N PRO A 166 2.51 -21.68 3.06
CA PRO A 166 3.61 -21.21 2.23
C PRO A 166 4.72 -22.24 2.13
N VAL A 167 5.43 -22.27 1.00
CA VAL A 167 6.67 -23.03 0.86
C VAL A 167 7.76 -22.29 1.61
N GLU A 168 8.65 -23.00 2.29
CA GLU A 168 9.71 -22.39 3.11
C GLU A 168 11.09 -22.74 2.55
N SER A 169 11.96 -21.74 2.36
CA SER A 169 13.35 -21.92 1.95
C SER A 169 14.19 -20.78 2.53
N TYR A 170 15.38 -21.09 3.05
CA TYR A 170 16.25 -20.14 3.76
C TYR A 170 15.51 -19.29 4.82
N GLU A 171 14.59 -19.91 5.57
CA GLU A 171 13.75 -19.25 6.59
C GLU A 171 12.77 -18.20 6.03
N ILE A 172 12.61 -18.14 4.71
CA ILE A 172 11.65 -17.29 4.02
C ILE A 172 10.40 -18.08 3.67
N LYS A 173 9.23 -17.53 4.00
CA LYS A 173 7.93 -18.05 3.52
C LYS A 173 7.64 -17.54 2.12
N ILE A 174 7.29 -18.42 1.19
CA ILE A 174 7.15 -18.09 -0.22
C ILE A 174 5.80 -18.59 -0.74
N LEU A 175 5.07 -17.71 -1.40
CA LEU A 175 3.98 -18.08 -2.29
C LEU A 175 4.19 -17.45 -3.66
N SER A 176 4.07 -18.29 -4.68
CA SER A 176 4.18 -17.88 -6.08
C SER A 176 3.11 -18.57 -6.89
N ILE A 177 2.63 -17.88 -7.92
CA ILE A 177 1.78 -18.50 -8.91
C ILE A 177 2.47 -19.67 -9.62
N GLY A 178 3.81 -19.64 -9.68
CA GLY A 178 4.64 -20.66 -10.30
C GLY A 178 4.43 -22.04 -9.69
N PHE A 179 4.01 -22.15 -8.42
CA PHE A 179 3.70 -23.44 -7.80
C PHE A 179 2.44 -24.13 -8.33
N PHE A 180 1.53 -23.36 -8.96
CA PHE A 180 0.25 -23.88 -9.46
C PHE A 180 0.29 -24.23 -10.95
N THR A 181 1.42 -24.01 -11.61
CA THR A 181 1.62 -24.28 -13.03
C THR A 181 2.80 -25.20 -13.23
N ALA A 182 2.65 -26.25 -14.03
CA ALA A 182 3.81 -27.04 -14.43
C ALA A 182 4.77 -26.17 -15.28
N PRO A 183 6.09 -26.26 -15.10
CA PRO A 183 7.06 -25.44 -15.85
C PRO A 183 6.93 -25.52 -17.38
N SER A 184 6.44 -26.65 -17.90
CA SER A 184 6.23 -26.88 -19.33
C SER A 184 4.87 -26.42 -19.85
N GLN A 185 3.97 -25.96 -18.98
CA GLN A 185 2.61 -25.61 -19.33
C GLN A 185 2.46 -24.09 -19.48
N ALA A 186 2.31 -23.62 -20.71
CA ALA A 186 1.92 -22.23 -20.97
C ALA A 186 0.46 -22.00 -20.53
N VAL A 187 0.28 -21.38 -19.35
CA VAL A 187 -1.05 -20.99 -18.84
C VAL A 187 -1.34 -19.55 -19.25
N ILE A 188 -2.45 -19.34 -19.97
CA ILE A 188 -2.92 -18.00 -20.30
C ILE A 188 -3.66 -17.44 -19.09
N TRP A 189 -2.98 -16.59 -18.32
CA TRP A 189 -3.57 -15.88 -17.20
C TRP A 189 -4.44 -14.72 -17.69
N ARG A 190 -5.76 -14.90 -17.61
CA ARG A 190 -6.71 -13.79 -17.79
C ARG A 190 -6.72 -12.94 -16.53
N GLY A 191 -6.80 -11.61 -16.66
CA GLY A 191 -6.74 -10.66 -15.54
C GLY A 191 -7.58 -11.05 -14.30
N PRO A 192 -8.88 -11.37 -14.43
CA PRO A 192 -9.70 -11.78 -13.29
C PRO A 192 -9.23 -13.06 -12.59
N MET A 193 -8.66 -14.01 -13.34
CA MET A 193 -8.14 -15.26 -12.78
C MET A 193 -6.84 -15.01 -12.01
N ALA A 194 -5.96 -14.20 -12.59
CA ALA A 194 -4.72 -13.74 -11.96
C ALA A 194 -5.00 -13.02 -10.63
N SER A 195 -5.88 -12.01 -10.65
CA SER A 195 -6.27 -11.27 -9.44
C SER A 195 -6.92 -12.17 -8.40
N LYS A 196 -7.73 -13.15 -8.80
CA LYS A 196 -8.34 -14.11 -7.87
C LYS A 196 -7.30 -15.00 -7.19
N ALA A 197 -6.40 -15.60 -7.98
CA ALA A 197 -5.35 -16.46 -7.44
C ALA A 197 -4.43 -15.70 -6.48
N LEU A 198 -4.07 -14.47 -6.84
CA LEU A 198 -3.29 -13.58 -6.00
C LEU A 198 -4.00 -13.26 -4.67
N ASN A 199 -5.28 -12.92 -4.72
CA ASN A 199 -6.09 -12.72 -3.51
C ASN A 199 -6.13 -13.97 -2.61
N GLN A 200 -6.17 -15.18 -3.19
CA GLN A 200 -6.12 -16.41 -2.42
C GLN A 200 -4.75 -16.60 -1.75
N MET A 201 -3.65 -16.38 -2.46
CA MET A 201 -2.30 -16.44 -1.87
C MET A 201 -2.10 -15.39 -0.75
N ILE A 202 -2.78 -14.25 -0.86
CA ILE A 202 -2.75 -13.20 0.16
C ILE A 202 -3.59 -13.59 1.39
N PHE A 203 -4.87 -13.90 1.20
CA PHE A 203 -5.85 -13.99 2.29
C PHE A 203 -6.18 -15.40 2.77
N ASP A 204 -6.00 -16.41 1.91
CA ASP A 204 -6.27 -17.81 2.20
C ASP A 204 -4.98 -18.58 2.54
N ALA A 205 -3.86 -17.88 2.68
CA ALA A 205 -2.61 -18.44 3.19
C ALA A 205 -2.47 -18.31 4.71
N ASP A 206 -1.60 -19.14 5.26
CA ASP A 206 -1.13 -19.07 6.65
C ASP A 206 0.28 -18.47 6.70
N TRP A 207 0.35 -17.14 6.61
CA TRP A 207 1.62 -16.41 6.69
C TRP A 207 2.23 -16.39 8.10
N GLY A 208 1.43 -16.65 9.14
CA GLY A 208 1.84 -16.46 10.54
C GLY A 208 2.23 -15.00 10.82
N GLU A 209 3.18 -14.82 11.74
CA GLU A 209 3.73 -13.51 12.07
C GLU A 209 4.95 -13.18 11.18
N LEU A 210 4.92 -12.03 10.52
CA LEU A 210 5.98 -11.53 9.65
C LEU A 210 6.30 -10.07 9.98
N ASP A 211 7.59 -9.75 10.09
CA ASP A 211 8.05 -8.37 10.18
C ASP A 211 8.01 -7.69 8.80
N PHE A 212 8.34 -8.44 7.75
CA PHE A 212 8.35 -7.97 6.37
C PHE A 212 7.69 -8.98 5.43
N MET A 213 6.75 -8.51 4.61
CA MET A 213 6.27 -9.20 3.43
C MET A 213 6.72 -8.42 2.19
N LEU A 214 7.58 -9.02 1.37
CA LEU A 214 7.97 -8.46 0.08
C LEU A 214 7.00 -8.95 -1.00
N ILE A 215 6.50 -8.04 -1.82
CA ILE A 215 5.65 -8.38 -2.98
C ILE A 215 6.47 -8.13 -4.24
N ASP A 216 6.83 -9.19 -4.95
CA ASP A 216 7.50 -9.08 -6.24
C ASP A 216 6.45 -8.79 -7.32
N LEU A 217 6.27 -7.51 -7.66
CA LEU A 217 5.24 -7.09 -8.62
C LEU A 217 5.60 -7.51 -10.04
N PRO A 218 4.64 -7.65 -10.98
CA PRO A 218 4.99 -7.78 -12.38
C PRO A 218 5.69 -6.50 -12.90
N PRO A 219 6.39 -6.55 -14.04
CA PRO A 219 6.97 -5.34 -14.64
C PRO A 219 5.91 -4.41 -15.20
N GLY A 220 6.19 -3.10 -15.18
CA GLY A 220 5.35 -2.05 -15.72
C GLY A 220 4.42 -1.43 -14.69
N THR A 221 3.25 -0.97 -15.16
CA THR A 221 2.22 -0.29 -14.37
C THR A 221 0.83 -0.80 -14.75
N GLY A 222 0.69 -2.13 -14.84
CA GLY A 222 -0.54 -2.80 -15.30
C GLY A 222 -1.59 -3.00 -14.20
N ASP A 223 -2.74 -3.58 -14.57
CA ASP A 223 -3.91 -3.76 -13.68
C ASP A 223 -3.62 -4.61 -12.42
N ILE A 224 -2.65 -5.53 -12.48
CA ILE A 224 -2.25 -6.34 -11.32
C ILE A 224 -1.70 -5.45 -10.19
N HIS A 225 -0.99 -4.37 -10.52
CA HIS A 225 -0.47 -3.44 -9.52
C HIS A 225 -1.64 -2.80 -8.76
N LEU A 226 -2.61 -2.26 -9.49
CA LEU A 226 -3.80 -1.65 -8.90
C LEU A 226 -4.57 -2.66 -8.05
N SER A 227 -4.73 -3.90 -8.54
CA SER A 227 -5.39 -4.97 -7.79
C SER A 227 -4.70 -5.25 -6.45
N ILE A 228 -3.37 -5.24 -6.39
CA ILE A 228 -2.61 -5.44 -5.14
C ILE A 228 -2.75 -4.24 -4.22
N MET A 229 -2.55 -3.03 -4.74
CA MET A 229 -2.64 -1.80 -3.94
C MET A 229 -4.06 -1.57 -3.37
N GLN A 230 -5.10 -2.04 -4.06
CA GLN A 230 -6.48 -2.04 -3.57
C GLN A 230 -6.76 -3.13 -2.54
N SER A 231 -6.04 -4.25 -2.61
CA SER A 231 -6.26 -5.39 -1.72
C SER A 231 -5.51 -5.22 -0.41
N LEU A 232 -4.33 -4.60 -0.43
CA LEU A 232 -3.40 -4.57 0.69
C LEU A 232 -3.01 -3.15 1.13
N PRO A 233 -2.88 -2.93 2.45
CA PRO A 233 -2.28 -1.70 2.99
C PRO A 233 -0.75 -1.75 2.81
N ILE A 234 -0.25 -1.32 1.65
CA ILE A 234 1.18 -1.36 1.34
C ILE A 234 1.93 -0.29 2.16
N THR A 235 2.90 -0.72 2.97
CA THR A 235 3.70 0.19 3.80
C THR A 235 4.51 1.15 2.93
N GLY A 236 5.13 0.64 1.87
CA GLY A 236 5.80 1.45 0.87
C GLY A 236 6.29 0.64 -0.33
N ALA A 237 6.80 1.34 -1.33
CA ALA A 237 7.30 0.75 -2.56
C ALA A 237 8.80 1.02 -2.76
N VAL A 238 9.52 -0.01 -3.19
CA VAL A 238 10.90 0.06 -3.67
C VAL A 238 10.89 -0.11 -5.18
N VAL A 239 11.52 0.81 -5.91
CA VAL A 239 11.58 0.76 -7.38
C VAL A 239 12.97 0.32 -7.82
N VAL A 240 13.04 -0.75 -8.61
CA VAL A 240 14.29 -1.25 -9.20
C VAL A 240 14.39 -0.78 -10.65
N SER A 241 15.51 -0.18 -10.99
CA SER A 241 15.86 0.21 -12.36
C SER A 241 17.32 -0.09 -12.65
N THR A 242 17.67 -0.04 -13.92
CA THR A 242 19.06 0.00 -14.39
C THR A 242 19.39 1.42 -14.92
N PRO A 243 20.67 1.79 -15.12
CA PRO A 243 21.05 3.17 -15.47
C PRO A 243 20.62 3.65 -16.87
N GLN A 244 20.17 2.75 -17.75
CA GLN A 244 19.81 3.10 -19.13
C GLN A 244 18.57 3.99 -19.17
N ALA A 245 18.62 5.03 -20.01
CA ALA A 245 17.51 5.98 -20.18
C ALA A 245 16.13 5.33 -20.43
N VAL A 246 16.07 4.20 -21.16
CA VAL A 246 14.81 3.48 -21.41
C VAL A 246 14.25 2.88 -20.13
N ALA A 247 15.08 2.28 -19.27
CA ALA A 247 14.65 1.73 -17.99
C ALA A 247 14.24 2.85 -17.03
N LEU A 248 15.01 3.95 -16.99
CA LEU A 248 14.71 5.12 -16.16
C LEU A 248 13.36 5.77 -16.53
N ALA A 249 13.05 5.88 -17.83
CA ALA A 249 11.77 6.44 -18.27
C ALA A 249 10.57 5.63 -17.76
N ASP A 250 10.71 4.30 -17.66
CA ASP A 250 9.65 3.45 -17.12
C ASP A 250 9.66 3.43 -15.58
N ALA A 251 10.83 3.49 -14.93
CA ALA A 251 10.94 3.64 -13.48
C ALA A 251 10.27 4.94 -13.01
N LYS A 252 10.45 6.04 -13.75
CA LYS A 252 9.76 7.32 -13.49
C LYS A 252 8.24 7.18 -13.51
N LYS A 253 7.69 6.41 -14.46
CA LYS A 253 6.24 6.12 -14.49
C LYS A 253 5.81 5.25 -13.32
N GLY A 254 6.63 4.28 -12.92
CA GLY A 254 6.41 3.45 -11.74
C GLY A 254 6.31 4.27 -10.45
N VAL A 255 7.28 5.17 -10.22
CA VAL A 255 7.25 6.10 -9.08
C VAL A 255 6.01 7.00 -9.14
N ALA A 256 5.74 7.60 -10.30
CA ALA A 256 4.58 8.45 -10.49
C ALA A 256 3.25 7.73 -10.23
N MET A 257 3.14 6.43 -10.54
CA MET A 257 1.97 5.61 -10.23
C MET A 257 1.76 5.50 -8.72
N PHE A 258 2.79 5.16 -7.94
CA PHE A 258 2.65 5.05 -6.48
C PHE A 258 2.28 6.36 -5.80
N MET A 259 2.78 7.48 -6.35
CA MET A 259 2.51 8.83 -5.87
C MET A 259 1.17 9.42 -6.32
N GLN A 260 0.39 8.75 -7.17
CA GLN A 260 -0.92 9.28 -7.56
C GLN A 260 -1.84 9.41 -6.35
N ASP A 261 -2.63 10.48 -6.27
CA ASP A 261 -3.51 10.77 -5.12
C ASP A 261 -4.48 9.62 -4.77
N ASN A 262 -4.88 8.82 -5.76
CA ASN A 262 -5.76 7.68 -5.58
C ASN A 262 -5.04 6.40 -5.15
N ILE A 263 -3.71 6.34 -5.24
CA ILE A 263 -2.89 5.20 -4.81
C ILE A 263 -2.20 5.53 -3.49
N ASN A 264 -1.51 6.67 -3.46
CA ASN A 264 -0.89 7.26 -2.27
C ASN A 264 -0.05 6.26 -1.45
N VAL A 265 0.77 5.48 -2.15
CA VAL A 265 1.73 4.56 -1.52
C VAL A 265 3.09 5.25 -1.46
N PRO A 266 3.69 5.42 -0.26
CA PRO A 266 5.01 6.03 -0.13
C PRO A 266 6.06 5.26 -0.91
N VAL A 267 6.89 5.98 -1.68
CA VAL A 267 8.05 5.39 -2.35
C VAL A 267 9.24 5.49 -1.39
N LEU A 268 9.67 4.33 -0.88
CA LEU A 268 10.79 4.20 0.06
C LEU A 268 12.13 4.46 -0.62
N GLY A 269 12.20 4.28 -1.94
CA GLY A 269 13.33 4.71 -2.72
C GLY A 269 13.58 3.88 -3.97
N ILE A 270 14.68 4.21 -4.65
CA ILE A 270 15.10 3.59 -5.91
C ILE A 270 16.42 2.83 -5.70
N ILE A 271 16.47 1.60 -6.21
CA ILE A 271 17.70 0.79 -6.30
C ILE A 271 18.18 0.80 -7.75
N GLU A 272 19.45 1.13 -7.97
CA GLU A 272 20.10 0.98 -9.27
C GLU A 272 20.76 -0.40 -9.38
N ASN A 273 20.13 -1.31 -10.12
CA ASN A 273 20.71 -2.60 -10.43
C ASN A 273 21.61 -2.53 -11.68
N MET A 274 22.54 -3.47 -11.80
CA MET A 274 23.49 -3.55 -12.91
C MET A 274 24.24 -2.23 -13.15
N ALA A 275 24.60 -1.54 -12.07
CA ALA A 275 25.16 -0.18 -12.11
C ALA A 275 26.53 -0.13 -12.79
N TYR A 276 27.41 -1.06 -12.42
CA TYR A 276 28.76 -1.19 -12.97
C TYR A 276 29.25 -2.62 -12.91
N PHE A 277 30.30 -2.92 -13.67
CA PHE A 277 31.06 -4.16 -13.60
C PHE A 277 32.48 -3.85 -13.13
N THR A 278 33.04 -4.72 -12.29
CA THR A 278 34.43 -4.64 -11.84
C THR A 278 35.10 -6.01 -12.07
N PRO A 279 36.12 -6.09 -12.95
CA PRO A 279 36.89 -7.31 -13.13
C PRO A 279 37.63 -7.70 -11.86
N GLU A 280 37.75 -9.00 -11.59
CA GLU A 280 38.45 -9.50 -10.39
C GLU A 280 39.94 -9.14 -10.42
N GLU A 281 40.54 -9.13 -11.62
CA GLU A 281 41.93 -8.73 -11.84
C GLU A 281 42.20 -7.22 -11.66
N LEU A 282 41.15 -6.38 -11.67
CA LEU A 282 41.24 -4.92 -11.59
C LEU A 282 40.14 -4.36 -10.65
N PRO A 283 40.23 -4.61 -9.33
CA PRO A 283 39.16 -4.31 -8.37
C PRO A 283 38.83 -2.81 -8.22
N ASP A 284 39.77 -1.93 -8.58
CA ASP A 284 39.57 -0.48 -8.51
C ASP A 284 38.87 0.10 -9.77
N ASN A 285 38.70 -0.71 -10.82
CA ASN A 285 38.09 -0.26 -12.06
C ASN A 285 36.58 -0.54 -12.07
N LYS A 286 35.78 0.49 -12.36
CA LYS A 286 34.34 0.38 -12.59
C LYS A 286 34.00 0.65 -14.05
N TYR A 287 33.35 -0.31 -14.68
CA TYR A 287 32.85 -0.22 -16.05
C TYR A 287 31.33 -0.03 -16.04
N TYR A 288 30.89 1.16 -16.41
CA TYR A 288 29.47 1.55 -16.44
C TYR A 288 28.81 1.11 -17.76
N ILE A 289 28.65 -0.21 -17.93
CA ILE A 289 28.17 -0.86 -19.17
C ILE A 289 26.82 -0.26 -19.65
N PHE A 290 25.98 0.13 -18.70
CA PHE A 290 24.61 0.56 -18.94
C PHE A 290 24.35 2.04 -18.69
N GLY A 291 25.40 2.81 -18.41
CA GLY A 291 25.31 4.17 -17.89
C GLY A 291 25.70 4.23 -16.42
N GLN A 292 25.79 5.46 -15.90
CA GLN A 292 26.30 5.75 -14.56
C GLN A 292 25.30 6.63 -13.82
N GLU A 293 24.99 6.28 -12.57
CA GLU A 293 24.18 7.09 -11.64
C GLU A 293 22.79 7.48 -12.19
N GLY A 294 22.24 6.69 -13.11
CA GLY A 294 20.98 7.02 -13.78
C GLY A 294 19.78 7.03 -12.83
N ALA A 295 19.65 6.00 -12.01
CA ALA A 295 18.58 5.87 -11.02
C ALA A 295 18.82 6.76 -9.81
N LYS A 296 20.09 7.06 -9.47
CA LYS A 296 20.46 8.04 -8.45
C LYS A 296 20.00 9.45 -8.84
N ASN A 297 20.34 9.90 -10.04
CA ASN A 297 19.88 11.19 -10.58
C ASN A 297 18.34 11.22 -10.68
N LEU A 298 17.70 10.12 -11.08
CA LEU A 298 16.24 10.03 -11.10
C LEU A 298 15.62 10.15 -9.70
N ALA A 299 16.26 9.57 -8.67
CA ALA A 299 15.81 9.65 -7.30
C ALA A 299 15.85 11.11 -6.80
N GLU A 300 16.94 11.83 -7.10
CA GLU A 300 17.06 13.26 -6.83
C GLU A 300 16.00 14.10 -7.56
N ASP A 301 15.78 13.84 -8.85
CA ASP A 301 14.77 14.55 -9.67
C ASP A 301 13.33 14.37 -9.15
N LEU A 302 13.05 13.23 -8.50
CA LEU A 302 11.73 12.87 -8.00
C LEU A 302 11.56 13.11 -6.50
N ASP A 303 12.61 13.62 -5.83
CA ASP A 303 12.65 13.82 -4.37
C ASP A 303 12.30 12.53 -3.60
N VAL A 304 12.90 11.41 -4.02
CA VAL A 304 12.77 10.11 -3.35
C VAL A 304 14.14 9.58 -2.95
N PRO A 305 14.24 8.74 -1.89
CA PRO A 305 15.53 8.22 -1.46
C PRO A 305 16.21 7.36 -2.52
N PHE A 306 17.53 7.48 -2.62
CA PHE A 306 18.36 6.52 -3.34
C PHE A 306 18.88 5.45 -2.37
N LEU A 307 18.57 4.18 -2.64
CA LEU A 307 18.81 3.09 -1.69
C LEU A 307 20.17 2.41 -1.89
N GLY A 308 20.77 2.54 -3.08
CA GLY A 308 22.10 2.01 -3.39
C GLY A 308 22.22 1.42 -4.79
N GLU A 309 23.43 0.96 -5.10
CA GLU A 309 23.84 0.38 -6.38
C GLU A 309 24.16 -1.11 -6.23
N VAL A 310 23.64 -1.95 -7.14
CA VAL A 310 24.02 -3.35 -7.25
C VAL A 310 24.92 -3.53 -8.47
N PRO A 311 26.17 -4.01 -8.31
CA PRO A 311 27.06 -4.25 -9.42
C PRO A 311 26.66 -5.51 -10.22
N ILE A 312 27.13 -5.57 -11.46
CA ILE A 312 27.10 -6.79 -12.27
C ILE A 312 28.21 -7.69 -11.77
N VAL A 313 27.84 -8.79 -11.11
CA VAL A 313 28.76 -9.84 -10.68
C VAL A 313 28.24 -11.18 -11.16
N GLN A 314 29.12 -11.98 -11.76
CA GLN A 314 28.77 -13.31 -12.32
C GLN A 314 28.07 -14.20 -11.28
N SER A 315 28.51 -14.13 -10.03
CA SER A 315 27.96 -14.92 -8.93
C SER A 315 26.47 -14.65 -8.67
N ILE A 316 25.93 -13.47 -9.03
CA ILE A 316 24.49 -13.18 -8.92
C ILE A 316 23.68 -14.07 -9.85
N ARG A 317 24.12 -14.18 -11.11
CA ARG A 317 23.46 -15.03 -12.12
C ARG A 317 23.57 -16.50 -11.74
N GLU A 318 24.75 -16.94 -11.28
CA GLU A 318 24.94 -18.32 -10.83
C GLU A 318 24.09 -18.66 -9.61
N ALA A 319 24.09 -17.80 -8.60
CA ALA A 319 23.26 -17.90 -7.42
C ALA A 319 21.76 -18.04 -7.76
N GLY A 320 21.26 -17.19 -8.65
CA GLY A 320 19.86 -17.20 -9.07
C GLY A 320 19.45 -18.50 -9.77
N ASP A 321 20.31 -19.03 -10.63
CA ASP A 321 20.04 -20.26 -11.39
C ASP A 321 20.08 -21.53 -10.54
N TYR A 322 20.90 -21.54 -9.48
CA TYR A 322 21.01 -22.66 -8.55
C TYR A 322 20.12 -22.51 -7.30
N GLY A 323 19.21 -21.54 -7.29
CA GLY A 323 18.27 -21.34 -6.20
C GLY A 323 18.92 -21.03 -4.85
N ARG A 324 20.04 -20.31 -4.86
CA ARG A 324 20.76 -19.86 -3.67
C ARG A 324 21.07 -18.36 -3.80
N PRO A 325 20.21 -17.45 -3.31
CA PRO A 325 20.39 -16.01 -3.47
C PRO A 325 21.80 -15.53 -3.10
N ALA A 326 22.36 -14.63 -3.92
CA ALA A 326 23.76 -14.24 -3.87
C ALA A 326 24.19 -13.57 -2.55
N ALA A 327 23.27 -12.89 -1.87
CA ALA A 327 23.51 -12.28 -0.56
C ALA A 327 23.78 -13.30 0.57
N LEU A 328 23.56 -14.60 0.32
CA LEU A 328 24.00 -15.70 1.21
C LEU A 328 25.49 -16.05 1.04
N GLN A 329 26.19 -15.47 0.07
CA GLN A 329 27.63 -15.70 -0.14
C GLN A 329 28.41 -14.82 0.84
N THR A 330 28.92 -15.43 1.92
CA THR A 330 29.69 -14.74 2.95
C THR A 330 31.02 -14.22 2.42
N ALA A 331 31.48 -13.09 2.96
CA ALA A 331 32.72 -12.41 2.58
C ALA A 331 32.76 -12.04 1.09
N SER A 332 31.61 -11.71 0.50
CA SER A 332 31.48 -11.26 -0.88
C SER A 332 31.10 -9.78 -0.96
N VAL A 333 31.45 -9.13 -2.08
CA VAL A 333 31.01 -7.75 -2.36
C VAL A 333 29.48 -7.67 -2.36
N ILE A 334 28.81 -8.70 -2.86
CA ILE A 334 27.34 -8.73 -2.97
C ILE A 334 26.67 -8.82 -1.61
N GLU A 335 27.23 -9.56 -0.65
CA GLU A 335 26.75 -9.56 0.73
C GLU A 335 26.76 -8.14 1.31
N THR A 336 27.89 -7.43 1.20
CA THR A 336 28.02 -6.08 1.76
C THR A 336 27.05 -5.10 1.09
N VAL A 337 26.93 -5.18 -0.24
CA VAL A 337 26.02 -4.33 -1.02
C VAL A 337 24.57 -4.53 -0.61
N PHE A 338 24.11 -5.78 -0.50
CA PHE A 338 22.72 -6.04 -0.08
C PHE A 338 22.49 -5.73 1.40
N GLU A 339 23.49 -5.89 2.28
CA GLU A 339 23.38 -5.46 3.67
C GLU A 339 23.17 -3.95 3.79
N GLU A 340 23.89 -3.16 2.99
CA GLU A 340 23.72 -1.70 2.93
C GLU A 340 22.35 -1.30 2.37
N ILE A 341 21.96 -1.85 1.21
CA ILE A 341 20.67 -1.58 0.59
C ILE A 341 19.52 -1.97 1.53
N THR A 342 19.61 -3.14 2.17
CA THR A 342 18.59 -3.63 3.10
C THR A 342 18.49 -2.72 4.32
N ARG A 343 19.62 -2.26 4.86
CA ARG A 343 19.64 -1.28 5.95
C ARG A 343 18.95 0.02 5.56
N ASN A 344 19.21 0.53 4.35
CA ASN A 344 18.58 1.75 3.83
C ASN A 344 17.07 1.54 3.66
N VAL A 345 16.62 0.40 3.12
CA VAL A 345 15.19 0.07 3.03
C VAL A 345 14.53 0.03 4.41
N VAL A 346 15.14 -0.64 5.39
CA VAL A 346 14.61 -0.72 6.76
C VAL A 346 14.55 0.68 7.40
N GLN A 347 15.59 1.50 7.19
CA GLN A 347 15.61 2.88 7.68
C GLN A 347 14.46 3.70 7.10
N GLU A 348 14.20 3.61 5.79
CA GLU A 348 13.09 4.32 5.16
C GLU A 348 11.72 3.81 5.61
N VAL A 349 11.59 2.50 5.89
CA VAL A 349 10.37 1.95 6.49
C VAL A 349 10.12 2.52 7.89
N VAL A 350 11.16 2.61 8.73
CA VAL A 350 11.06 3.21 10.05
C VAL A 350 10.71 4.70 9.94
N ASN A 351 11.43 5.46 9.11
CA ASN A 351 11.17 6.88 8.86
C ASN A 351 9.71 7.11 8.43
N ARG A 352 9.21 6.28 7.51
CA ARG A 352 7.82 6.32 7.04
C ARG A 352 6.83 6.00 8.17
N ASN A 353 7.10 4.99 8.99
CA ASN A 353 6.20 4.59 10.08
C ASN A 353 6.16 5.62 11.21
N ASP A 354 7.24 6.37 11.43
CA ASP A 354 7.29 7.44 12.42
C ASP A 354 6.63 8.74 11.92
N SER A 355 6.72 9.01 10.61
CA SER A 355 6.26 10.28 10.01
C SER A 355 4.83 10.21 9.44
N LEU A 356 4.37 9.04 9.01
CA LEU A 356 3.09 8.85 8.35
C LEU A 356 2.20 7.86 9.11
N PRO A 357 0.86 8.05 9.11
CA PRO A 357 -0.06 7.08 9.68
C PRO A 357 0.05 5.72 8.95
N ALA A 358 -0.46 4.65 9.56
CA ALA A 358 -0.51 3.34 8.92
C ALA A 358 -1.21 3.43 7.55
N THR A 359 -0.64 2.79 6.52
CA THR A 359 -1.27 2.81 5.19
C THR A 359 -2.63 2.13 5.26
N GLU A 360 -3.63 2.72 4.60
CA GLU A 360 -4.90 2.04 4.32
C GLU A 360 -4.88 1.54 2.88
N ALA A 361 -5.48 0.38 2.63
CA ALA A 361 -5.66 -0.07 1.26
C ALA A 361 -6.55 0.90 0.46
N ILE A 362 -6.29 1.02 -0.84
CA ILE A 362 -6.93 2.03 -1.69
C ILE A 362 -8.45 1.87 -1.68
N LYS A 363 -9.15 2.99 -1.43
CA LYS A 363 -10.60 3.08 -1.49
C LYS A 363 -11.09 3.19 -2.94
N ILE A 364 -11.98 2.28 -3.34
CA ILE A 364 -12.62 2.35 -4.66
C ILE A 364 -13.62 3.52 -4.66
N THR A 365 -13.26 4.63 -5.30
CA THR A 365 -14.17 5.79 -5.44
C THR A 365 -14.94 5.80 -6.76
N THR A 366 -14.50 5.10 -7.80
CA THR A 366 -15.25 4.94 -9.06
C THR A 366 -14.82 3.70 -9.86
N MET A 367 -15.80 2.95 -10.40
CA MET A 367 -15.59 1.90 -11.43
C MET A 367 -15.35 2.46 -12.85
N ALA A 368 -15.16 3.78 -12.99
CA ALA A 368 -14.92 4.41 -14.26
C ALA A 368 -13.41 4.43 -14.55
N GLY A 369 -12.98 3.56 -15.47
CA GLY A 369 -11.66 3.62 -16.05
C GLY A 369 -11.33 5.00 -16.61
N CYS A 370 -10.04 5.32 -16.59
CA CYS A 370 -9.42 6.55 -17.08
C CYS A 370 -10.19 7.21 -18.24
N SER A 371 -10.91 8.29 -17.96
CA SER A 371 -11.35 9.20 -19.00
C SER A 371 -10.13 9.99 -19.48
N ALA A 372 -9.79 9.82 -20.76
CA ALA A 372 -8.73 10.57 -21.42
C ALA A 372 -8.97 12.08 -21.24
N VAL A 373 -7.96 12.78 -20.74
CA VAL A 373 -7.92 14.24 -20.64
C VAL A 373 -8.20 14.81 -22.03
N LYS A 374 -9.34 15.48 -22.20
CA LYS A 374 -9.61 16.29 -23.38
C LYS A 374 -8.65 17.48 -23.36
N LYS A 375 -7.71 17.51 -24.30
CA LYS A 375 -6.94 18.72 -24.64
C LYS A 375 -7.91 19.74 -25.26
N ASN A 376 -8.02 20.91 -24.64
CA ASN A 376 -8.46 22.13 -25.32
C ASN A 376 -7.23 22.91 -25.75
#